data_AF-A0A7V9BTY4-F1
#
_entry.id   AF-A0A7V9BTY4-F1
#
_cell.length_a   1.000
_cell.length_b   1.000
_cell.length_c   1.000
_cell.angle_alpha   90.00
_cell.angle_beta   90.00
_cell.angle_gamma   90.00
#
_symmetry.space_group_name_H-M   'P 1'
#
loop_
_entity.id
_entity.type
_entity.pdbx_description
1 polymer ?
#
loop_
_entity_poly.entity_id
_entity_poly.type
_entity_poly.pdbx_seq_one_letter_code
_entity_poly.pdbx_strand_id
1 'polypeptide(L)' 'VSGGVAVAVDRQVVPRSAHAATPIRPGAEVEVLRAVGGG' A
#
# COMPACT_ATOMS: atom_id res chain seq x y z
N VAL A 1 13.08 5.78 13.63
CA VAL A 1 12.68 4.60 12.83
C VAL A 1 11.74 5.01 11.71
N SER A 2 12.21 4.99 10.46
CA SER A 2 11.35 5.16 9.29
C SER A 2 10.72 3.80 8.97
N GLY A 3 9.64 3.44 9.69
CA GLY A 3 8.88 2.22 9.41
C GLY A 3 8.40 2.21 7.94
N GLY A 4 8.51 1.06 7.27
CA GLY A 4 8.08 0.89 5.89
C GLY A 4 6.58 1.19 5.72
N VAL A 5 6.20 1.74 4.57
CA VAL A 5 4.79 1.94 4.19
C VAL A 5 4.38 0.85 3.22
N ALA A 6 3.29 0.17 3.52
CA ALA A 6 2.61 -0.75 2.62
C ALA A 6 1.28 -0.12 2.18
N VAL A 7 0.87 -0.40 0.94
CA VAL A 7 -0.38 0.10 0.36
C VAL A 7 -1.14 -1.11 -0.18
N ALA A 8 -2.43 -1.20 0.12
CA ALA A 8 -3.35 -2.12 -0.52
C ALA A 8 -4.43 -1.36 -1.29
N VAL A 9 -4.84 -1.90 -2.44
CA VAL A 9 -5.93 -1.40 -3.25
C VAL A 9 -6.93 -2.53 -3.43
N ASP A 10 -8.21 -2.30 -3.11
CA ASP A 10 -9.27 -3.31 -3.13
C ASP A 10 -8.88 -4.59 -2.36
N ARG A 11 -8.26 -4.43 -1.18
CA ARG A 11 -7.73 -5.49 -0.31
C ARG A 11 -6.58 -6.31 -0.91
N GLN A 12 -5.91 -5.80 -1.94
CA GLN A 12 -4.74 -6.43 -2.55
C GLN A 12 -3.50 -5.57 -2.34
N VAL A 13 -2.45 -6.15 -1.76
CA VAL A 13 -1.20 -5.42 -1.48
C VAL A 13 -0.51 -5.06 -2.80
N VAL A 14 -0.20 -3.78 -2.97
CA VAL A 14 0.56 -3.27 -4.11
C VAL A 14 2.05 -3.22 -3.74
N PRO A 15 2.92 -3.92 -4.50
CA PRO A 15 4.36 -3.82 -4.30
C PRO A 15 4.85 -2.38 -4.39
N ARG A 16 5.82 -2.00 -3.55
CA ARG A 16 6.35 -0.61 -3.52
C ARG A 16 6.84 -0.13 -4.87
N SER A 17 7.47 -0.99 -5.66
CA SER A 17 7.94 -0.67 -7.01
C SER A 17 6.80 -0.36 -8.00
N ALA A 18 5.59 -0.87 -7.74
CA ALA A 18 4.42 -0.69 -8.58
C ALA A 18 3.53 0.48 -8.15
N HIS A 19 3.81 1.14 -7.01
CA HIS A 19 2.97 2.23 -6.48
C HIS A 19 2.73 3.34 -7.52
N ALA A 20 3.80 3.81 -8.18
CA ALA A 20 3.70 4.89 -9.16
C ALA A 20 2.93 4.48 -10.44
N ALA A 21 2.91 3.18 -10.76
CA ALA A 21 2.30 2.66 -11.98
C ALA A 21 0.91 2.07 -11.74
N THR A 22 0.43 2.00 -10.49
CA THR A 22 -0.87 1.41 -10.18
C THR A 22 -1.96 2.48 -10.28
N PRO A 23 -2.82 2.44 -11.31
CA PRO A 23 -3.92 3.39 -11.42
C PRO A 23 -4.99 3.10 -10.36
N ILE A 24 -5.56 4.16 -9.78
CA ILE A 24 -6.69 4.06 -8.86
C ILE A 24 -7.96 4.43 -9.63
N ARG A 25 -8.92 3.52 -9.65
CA ARG A 25 -10.24 3.75 -10.25
C ARG A 25 -11.17 4.44 -9.24
N PRO A 26 -12.15 5.25 -9.70
CA PRO A 26 -13.17 5.79 -8.82
C PRO A 26 -13.86 4.69 -8.00
N GLY A 27 -14.04 4.94 -6.71
CA GLY A 27 -14.66 4.00 -5.77
C GLY A 27 -13.78 2.83 -5.31
N ALA A 28 -12.50 2.78 -5.73
CA ALA A 28 -11.55 1.82 -5.16
C ALA A 28 -11.27 2.13 -3.69
N GLU A 29 -11.08 1.07 -2.90
CA GLU A 29 -10.66 1.18 -1.50
C GLU A 29 -9.14 1.19 -1.42
N VAL A 30 -8.56 2.17 -0.72
CA VAL A 30 -7.10 2.28 -0.53
C VAL A 30 -6.77 2.24 0.95
N GLU A 31 -5.97 1.25 1.34
CA GLU A 31 -5.51 1.08 2.71
C GLU A 31 -4.02 1.39 2.79
N VAL A 32 -3.64 2.34 3.65
CA VAL A 32 -2.24 2.69 3.89
C VAL A 32 -1.83 2.16 5.25
N LEU A 33 -0.89 1.21 5.25
CA LEU A 33 -0.42 0.51 6.41
C LEU A 33 0.99 0.98 6.74
N ARG A 34 1.24 1.29 8.01
CA ARG A 34 2.60 1.53 8.50
C ARG A 34 3.12 0.25 9.13
N ALA A 35 4.27 -0.23 8.66
CA ALA A 35 4.97 -1.31 9.33
C ALA A 35 5.37 -0.85 10.72
N VAL A 36 4.66 -1.35 11.71
CA VAL A 36 5.09 -1.40 13.11
C VAL A 36 5.79 -2.75 13.24
N GLY A 37 7.10 -2.74 13.52
CA GLY A 37 7.98 -3.89 13.28
C GLY A 37 7.47 -5.22 13.87
N GLY A 38 7.71 -6.31 13.16
CA GLY A 38 7.44 -7.68 13.59
C GLY A 38 8.48 -8.61 12.99
N GLY A 39 9.38 -9.13 13.84
CA GLY A 39 10.57 -9.91 13.48
C GLY A 39 11.86 -9.09 13.58
#